data_AF-A0A3N5X755-F1
#
_entry.id   AF-A0A3N5X755-F1
#
_cell.length_a   1.000
_cell.length_b   1.000
_cell.length_c   1.000
_cell.angle_alpha   90.00
_cell.angle_beta   90.00
_cell.angle_gamma   90.00
#
_symmetry.space_group_name_H-M   'P 1'
#
loop_
_entity.id
_entity.type
_entity.pdbx_description
1 polymer ?
#
loop_
_entity_poly.entity_id
_entity_poly.type
_entity_poly.pdbx_seq_one_letter_code
_entity_poly.pdbx_strand_id
1 'polypeptide(L)'
;MGDPAGVGGEIIVKSLPELSKRSIPVVIGDSSIIDLTVKQLSGSNPIRFKQFKEGRAGEAEFIDLGLTDRVQFGKSDPKYGEASYRYIIEALKLLFAGEVSAIVTCPINKK
;
A
#
# COMPACT_ATOMS: atom_id res chain seq x y z
N MET A 1 -2.18 2.02 1.91
CA MET A 1 -0.76 2.28 2.22
C MET A 1 -0.56 3.10 3.50
N GLY A 2 -1.55 3.91 3.91
CA GLY A 2 -1.38 4.88 5.00
C GLY A 2 -0.77 6.16 4.45
N ASP A 3 -0.09 6.92 5.31
CA ASP A 3 0.68 8.09 4.91
C ASP A 3 1.85 7.70 3.98
N PRO A 4 1.92 8.22 2.73
CA PRO A 4 3.03 7.95 1.81
C PRO A 4 4.42 8.28 2.36
N ALA A 5 4.53 9.30 3.22
CA ALA A 5 5.78 9.71 3.85
C ALA A 5 6.02 9.01 5.21
N GLY A 6 5.07 8.17 5.65
CA GLY A 6 5.13 7.43 6.90
C GLY A 6 5.82 6.07 6.77
N VAL A 7 5.71 5.26 7.82
CA VAL A 7 6.28 3.91 7.90
C VAL A 7 5.42 2.83 7.24
N GLY A 8 4.26 3.21 6.66
CA GLY A 8 3.29 2.26 6.09
C GLY A 8 3.88 1.39 4.97
N GLY A 9 4.66 2.00 4.07
CA GLY A 9 5.35 1.27 3.01
C GLY A 9 6.29 0.18 3.56
N GLU A 10 7.06 0.50 4.61
CA GLU A 10 7.99 -0.46 5.22
C GLU A 10 7.25 -1.64 5.87
N ILE A 11 6.18 -1.35 6.61
CA ILE A 11 5.33 -2.37 7.23
C ILE A 11 4.77 -3.31 6.15
N ILE A 12 4.27 -2.76 5.05
CA ILE A 12 3.73 -3.55 3.92
C ILE A 12 4.81 -4.46 3.35
N VAL A 13 5.96 -3.90 2.94
CA VAL A 13 7.05 -4.66 2.32
C VAL A 13 7.52 -5.81 3.21
N LYS A 14 7.67 -5.57 4.53
CA LYS A 14 8.11 -6.58 5.49
C LYS A 14 7.05 -7.64 5.81
N SER A 15 5.77 -7.28 5.76
CA SER A 15 4.67 -8.18 6.18
C SER A 15 4.12 -9.03 5.05
N LEU A 16 4.23 -8.56 3.80
CA LEU A 16 3.68 -9.23 2.62
C LEU A 16 4.09 -10.72 2.48
N PRO A 17 5.35 -11.12 2.69
CA PRO A 17 5.78 -12.53 2.63
C PRO A 17 4.99 -13.49 3.52
N GLU A 18 4.53 -13.04 4.69
CA GLU A 18 3.72 -13.85 5.59
C GLU A 18 2.22 -13.74 5.30
N LEU A 19 1.75 -12.56 4.88
CA LEU A 19 0.34 -12.33 4.55
C LEU A 19 -0.10 -13.08 3.28
N SER A 20 0.77 -13.15 2.27
CA SER A 20 0.46 -13.83 1.00
C SER A 20 0.33 -15.35 1.13
N LYS A 21 0.84 -15.94 2.23
CA LYS A 21 0.65 -17.37 2.56
C LYS A 21 -0.78 -17.68 3.01
N ARG A 22 -1.52 -16.66 3.47
CA ARG A 22 -2.86 -16.83 4.10
C ARG A 22 -3.97 -16.11 3.35
N SER A 23 -3.61 -15.24 2.40
CA SER A 23 -4.55 -14.38 1.67
C SER A 23 -3.90 -13.93 0.36
N ILE A 24 -4.66 -13.21 -0.48
CA ILE A 24 -4.13 -12.44 -1.61
C ILE A 24 -4.22 -10.96 -1.19
N PRO A 25 -3.15 -10.36 -0.63
CA PRO A 25 -3.21 -9.00 -0.12
C PRO A 25 -3.32 -8.02 -1.28
N VAL A 26 -4.27 -7.09 -1.20
CA VAL A 26 -4.42 -5.99 -2.15
C VAL A 26 -3.90 -4.72 -1.48
N VAL A 27 -2.82 -4.16 -2.01
CA VAL A 27 -2.26 -2.89 -1.52
C VAL A 27 -2.77 -1.75 -2.39
N ILE A 28 -3.42 -0.78 -1.75
CA ILE A 28 -3.87 0.46 -2.39
C ILE A 28 -2.94 1.58 -1.96
N GLY A 29 -2.32 2.26 -2.92
CA GLY A 29 -1.29 3.26 -2.64
C GLY A 29 -0.73 3.88 -3.92
N ASP A 30 0.50 4.38 -3.81
CA ASP A 30 1.28 4.85 -4.95
C ASP A 30 2.47 3.91 -5.18
N SER A 31 2.53 3.34 -6.38
CA SER A 31 3.54 2.31 -6.74
C SER A 31 4.97 2.85 -6.62
N SER A 32 5.17 4.10 -7.03
CA SER A 32 6.42 4.86 -6.95
C SER A 32 7.00 4.87 -5.53
N ILE A 33 6.15 4.99 -4.51
CA ILE A 33 6.57 5.09 -3.11
C ILE A 33 6.97 3.72 -2.57
N ILE A 34 6.25 2.68 -2.94
CA ILE A 34 6.61 1.31 -2.57
C ILE A 34 7.94 0.90 -3.22
N ASP A 35 8.14 1.23 -4.49
CA ASP A 35 9.41 0.99 -5.18
C ASP A 35 10.58 1.73 -4.50
N LEU A 36 10.36 2.98 -4.07
CA LEU A 36 11.33 3.73 -3.28
C LEU A 36 11.63 3.04 -1.94
N THR A 37 10.60 2.58 -1.22
CA THR A 37 10.77 1.87 0.05
C THR A 37 11.54 0.56 -0.13
N VAL A 38 11.22 -0.24 -1.14
CA VAL A 38 11.94 -1.49 -1.47
C VAL A 38 13.42 -1.20 -1.71
N LYS A 39 13.74 -0.17 -2.50
CA LYS A 39 15.13 0.23 -2.77
C LYS A 39 15.86 0.62 -1.49
N GLN A 40 15.22 1.36 -0.58
CA GLN A 40 15.83 1.78 0.69
C GLN A 40 16.08 0.59 1.63
N LEU A 41 15.19 -0.41 1.64
CA LEU A 41 15.31 -1.58 2.50
C LEU A 41 16.35 -2.63 2.06
N SER A 42 17.12 -2.35 0.99
CA SER A 42 18.39 -3.01 0.62
C SER A 42 18.49 -4.50 0.99
N GLY A 43 17.63 -5.36 0.42
CA GLY A 43 17.73 -6.82 0.60
C GLY A 43 16.44 -7.56 0.93
N SER A 44 15.31 -6.88 1.08
CA SER A 44 14.01 -7.56 1.01
C SER A 44 13.74 -7.88 -0.46
N ASN A 45 13.51 -9.15 -0.80
CA ASN A 45 12.98 -9.53 -2.10
C ASN A 45 11.45 -9.33 -2.02
N PRO A 46 10.91 -8.17 -2.44
CA PRO A 46 9.49 -7.93 -2.25
C PRO A 46 8.71 -8.94 -3.07
N ILE A 47 7.52 -9.30 -2.57
CA ILE A 47 6.54 -9.98 -3.40
C ILE A 47 6.31 -9.14 -4.65
N ARG A 48 6.38 -9.77 -5.81
CA ARG A 48 6.05 -9.11 -7.07
C ARG A 48 4.55 -8.81 -7.08
N PHE A 49 4.21 -7.53 -7.17
CA PHE A 49 2.81 -7.14 -7.29
C PHE A 49 2.23 -7.52 -8.65
N LYS A 50 0.98 -7.96 -8.63
CA LYS A 50 0.11 -8.15 -9.79
C LYS A 50 -0.90 -7.01 -9.87
N GLN A 51 -1.56 -6.88 -11.02
CA GLN A 51 -2.72 -6.00 -11.09
C GLN A 51 -3.87 -6.59 -10.28
N PHE A 52 -4.81 -5.72 -9.93
CA PHE A 52 -6.00 -6.13 -9.18
C PHE A 52 -6.79 -7.21 -9.91
N LYS A 53 -7.20 -8.24 -9.17
CA LYS A 53 -7.87 -9.47 -9.66
C LYS A 53 -7.01 -10.40 -10.54
N GLU A 54 -5.71 -10.16 -10.66
CA GLU A 54 -4.80 -11.04 -11.39
C GLU A 54 -3.91 -11.89 -10.48
N GLY A 55 -3.90 -11.60 -9.18
CA GLY A 55 -3.07 -12.25 -8.18
C GLY A 55 -3.51 -13.67 -7.87
N ARG A 56 -2.55 -14.47 -7.40
CA ARG A 56 -2.77 -15.85 -6.94
C ARG A 56 -2.23 -16.03 -5.52
N ALA A 57 -2.52 -17.18 -4.92
CA ALA A 57 -1.97 -17.54 -3.62
C ALA A 57 -0.43 -17.42 -3.62
N GLY A 58 0.12 -16.78 -2.58
CA GLY A 58 1.55 -16.45 -2.50
C GLY A 58 1.95 -15.13 -3.17
N GLU A 59 1.06 -14.50 -3.94
CA GLU A 59 1.26 -13.21 -4.58
C GLU A 59 0.50 -12.09 -3.84
N ALA A 60 0.76 -10.85 -4.25
CA ALA A 60 0.05 -9.67 -3.78
C ALA A 60 -0.36 -8.82 -4.98
N GLU A 61 -1.43 -8.06 -4.82
CA GLU A 61 -1.96 -7.17 -5.84
C GLU A 61 -1.71 -5.72 -5.45
N PHE A 62 -1.66 -4.85 -6.46
CA PHE A 62 -1.51 -3.42 -6.26
C PHE A 62 -2.56 -2.66 -7.05
N ILE A 63 -3.18 -1.68 -6.41
CA ILE A 63 -4.00 -0.65 -7.04
C ILE A 63 -3.25 0.66 -6.86
N ASP A 64 -2.70 1.15 -7.97
CA ASP A 64 -1.95 2.40 -8.01
C ASP A 64 -2.90 3.56 -8.27
N LEU A 65 -2.93 4.54 -7.34
CA LEU A 65 -3.71 5.76 -7.51
C LEU A 65 -2.91 6.91 -8.12
N GLY A 66 -1.57 6.79 -8.21
CA GLY A 66 -0.70 7.78 -8.83
C GLY A 66 -0.83 9.20 -8.27
N LEU A 67 -1.10 9.34 -6.97
CA LEU A 67 -1.37 10.63 -6.32
C LEU A 67 -0.08 11.37 -5.91
N THR A 68 0.98 10.62 -5.63
CA THR A 68 2.33 11.16 -5.45
C THR A 68 3.39 10.25 -6.09
N ASP A 69 4.45 10.87 -6.60
CA ASP A 69 5.61 10.21 -7.18
C ASP A 69 6.85 10.31 -6.28
N ARG A 70 6.86 11.25 -5.32
CA ARG A 70 7.97 11.52 -4.42
C ARG A 70 7.48 11.94 -3.05
N VAL A 71 8.18 11.48 -2.01
CA VAL A 71 7.91 11.86 -0.62
C VAL A 71 9.20 12.24 0.09
N GLN A 72 9.09 13.13 1.06
CA GLN A 72 10.11 13.32 2.08
C GLN A 72 9.69 12.54 3.32
N PHE A 73 10.30 11.38 3.54
CA PHE A 73 9.96 10.53 4.67
C PHE A 73 10.06 11.28 6.01
N GLY A 74 9.07 11.08 6.87
CA GLY A 74 8.97 11.73 8.19
C GLY A 74 8.55 13.22 8.15
N LYS A 75 8.25 13.78 6.98
CA LYS A 75 7.69 15.13 6.85
C LYS A 75 6.19 15.07 6.59
N SER A 76 5.44 15.93 7.28
CA SER A 76 4.02 16.13 7.02
C SER A 76 3.83 17.07 5.82
N ASP A 77 2.89 16.72 4.94
CA ASP A 77 2.47 17.53 3.81
C ASP A 77 0.96 17.30 3.58
N PRO A 78 0.14 18.35 3.38
CA PRO A 78 -1.28 18.19 3.08
C PRO A 78 -1.58 17.23 1.92
N LYS A 79 -0.68 17.15 0.93
CA LYS A 79 -0.79 16.20 -0.20
C LYS A 79 -0.73 14.74 0.27
N TYR A 80 0.10 14.44 1.26
CA TYR A 80 0.22 13.09 1.82
C TYR A 80 -1.04 12.71 2.61
N GLY A 81 -1.66 13.69 3.30
CA GLY A 81 -2.95 13.53 3.94
C GLY A 81 -4.07 13.23 2.95
N GLU A 82 -4.16 14.00 1.86
CA GLU A 82 -5.13 13.76 0.78
C GLU A 82 -4.93 12.38 0.12
N ALA A 83 -3.68 11.99 -0.13
CA ALA A 83 -3.36 10.67 -0.68
C ALA A 83 -3.83 9.56 0.25
N SER A 84 -3.52 9.67 1.55
CA SER A 84 -3.97 8.74 2.59
C SER A 84 -5.49 8.57 2.61
N TYR A 85 -6.21 9.68 2.54
CA TYR A 85 -7.66 9.70 2.50
C TYR A 85 -8.20 8.97 1.25
N ARG A 86 -7.66 9.28 0.07
CA ARG A 86 -8.08 8.62 -1.18
C ARG A 86 -7.82 7.12 -1.18
N TYR A 87 -6.71 6.65 -0.62
CA TYR A 87 -6.46 5.21 -0.49
C TYR A 87 -7.54 4.52 0.36
N ILE A 88 -7.98 5.15 1.46
CA ILE A 88 -9.03 4.62 2.33
C ILE A 88 -10.37 4.60 1.60
N ILE A 89 -10.71 5.68 0.90
CA ILE A 89 -11.95 5.76 0.11
C ILE A 89 -11.98 4.66 -0.96
N GLU A 90 -10.87 4.43 -1.66
CA GLU A 90 -10.81 3.35 -2.64
C GLU A 90 -10.95 1.96 -2.00
N ALA A 91 -10.28 1.72 -0.86
CA ALA A 91 -10.44 0.46 -0.12
C ALA A 91 -11.90 0.21 0.29
N LEU A 92 -12.60 1.25 0.75
CA LEU A 92 -14.01 1.17 1.13
C LEU A 92 -14.91 0.85 -0.06
N LYS A 93 -14.66 1.44 -1.24
CA LYS A 93 -15.43 1.10 -2.45
C LYS A 93 -15.34 -0.39 -2.78
N LEU A 94 -14.13 -0.96 -2.75
CA LEU A 94 -13.93 -2.39 -3.02
C LEU A 94 -14.61 -3.25 -1.97
N LEU A 95 -14.52 -2.88 -0.69
CA LEU A 95 -15.18 -3.61 0.39
C LEU A 95 -16.71 -3.61 0.22
N PHE A 96 -17.30 -2.45 -0.08
CA PHE A 96 -18.76 -2.34 -0.29
C PHE A 96 -19.23 -3.02 -1.58
N ALA A 97 -18.37 -3.11 -2.60
CA ALA A 97 -18.63 -3.90 -3.79
C ALA A 97 -18.48 -5.41 -3.58
N GLY A 98 -18.02 -5.86 -2.39
CA GLY A 98 -17.75 -7.28 -2.11
C GLY A 98 -16.50 -7.83 -2.79
N GLU A 99 -15.63 -6.95 -3.28
CA GLU A 99 -14.43 -7.31 -4.05
C GLU A 99 -13.24 -7.67 -3.14
N VAL A 100 -13.29 -7.24 -1.88
CA VAL A 100 -12.34 -7.62 -0.82
C VAL A 100 -13.09 -7.97 0.46
N SER A 101 -12.55 -8.88 1.27
CA SER A 101 -13.23 -9.37 2.48
C SER A 101 -12.99 -8.52 3.74
N ALA A 102 -11.91 -7.73 3.77
CA ALA A 102 -11.52 -6.93 4.93
C ALA A 102 -10.60 -5.78 4.53
N ILE A 103 -10.51 -4.76 5.39
CA ILE A 103 -9.57 -3.65 5.26
C ILE A 103 -8.64 -3.60 6.47
N VAL A 104 -7.36 -3.41 6.21
CA VAL A 104 -6.34 -3.07 7.22
C VAL A 104 -5.70 -1.75 6.82
N THR A 105 -5.74 -0.76 7.73
CA THR A 105 -5.15 0.55 7.49
C THR A 105 -3.79 0.67 8.16
N CYS A 106 -2.76 0.98 7.39
CA CYS A 106 -1.49 1.46 7.94
C CYS A 106 -1.67 2.85 8.60
N PRO A 107 -0.74 3.29 9.47
CA PRO A 107 -0.82 4.58 10.13
C PRO A 107 -0.98 5.75 9.15
N ILE A 108 -1.80 6.72 9.54
CA ILE A 108 -2.01 7.99 8.83
C ILE A 108 -1.68 9.15 9.76
N ASN A 109 -1.24 10.27 9.20
CA ASN A 109 -1.15 11.53 9.92
C ASN A 109 -2.42 12.36 9.69
N LYS A 110 -3.04 12.83 10.77
CA LYS A 110 -4.28 13.63 10.73
C LYS A 110 -4.04 15.14 10.84
N LYS A 111 -2.79 15.55 11.06
CA LYS A 111 -2.36 16.95 11.13
C LYS A 111 -1.78 17.39 9.80
#